data_AF-A0A813IDL8-F1
#
_entry.id   AF-A0A813IDL8-F1
#
_cell.length_a   1.000
_cell.length_b   1.000
_cell.length_c   1.000
_cell.angle_alpha   90.00
_cell.angle_beta   90.00
_cell.angle_gamma   90.00
#
_symmetry.space_group_name_H-M   'P 1'
#
loop_
_entity.id
_entity.type
_entity.pdbx_description
1 polymer ?
#
loop_
_entity_poly.entity_id
_entity_poly.type
_entity_poly.pdbx_seq_one_letter_code
_entity_poly.pdbx_strand_id
1 'polypeptide(L)'
;EDDRASMGLVSGGPVAAPSNLRLIFECVDAATASPATVARCVTVYFSLAELGYRHLVDAWHEHSCPATLEREERNEIVGIFDWIVPPLTTFVTRHLQLVAAVSEHSLVRGVLELMGIFLSPLSDPEMCSRIRGNDMLLHLDACVILASIWALGAVASTEAGRKAFDKELRSLLEGKQESGKVWKELKSPLPTKLWCFDYAWDDEDGKWCNWLDIFPDKQKFDRSVPITQLV
;
A
#
# COMPACT_ATOMS: atom_id res chain seq x y z
N GLU A 1 1.84 39.13 17.16
CA GLU A 1 1.10 40.33 17.62
C GLU A 1 0.71 40.30 19.09
N ASP A 2 0.88 39.19 19.84
CA ASP A 2 0.82 39.27 21.32
C ASP A 2 2.24 39.33 21.90
N ASP A 3 2.66 40.53 22.31
CA ASP A 3 4.00 40.81 22.88
C ASP A 3 4.24 40.21 24.29
N ARG A 4 3.27 39.44 24.82
CA ARG A 4 3.46 38.60 26.00
C ARG A 4 2.73 37.27 25.82
N ALA A 5 3.38 36.32 25.16
CA ALA A 5 2.92 34.95 25.12
C ALA A 5 2.92 34.39 26.56
N SER A 6 1.74 34.27 27.15
CA SER A 6 1.54 33.66 28.47
C SER A 6 0.42 32.63 28.37
N MET A 7 0.62 31.48 29.01
CA MET A 7 -0.31 30.36 29.01
C MET A 7 -1.03 30.34 30.36
N GLY A 8 -2.35 30.28 30.35
CA GLY A 8 -3.14 30.12 31.58
C GLY A 8 -3.17 28.65 32.01
N LEU A 9 -2.82 28.38 33.27
CA LEU A 9 -3.02 27.06 33.88
C LEU A 9 -4.42 26.96 34.49
N VAL A 10 -4.98 25.76 34.51
CA VAL A 10 -6.26 25.46 35.18
C VAL A 10 -6.17 25.75 36.70
N SER A 11 -4.97 25.70 37.27
CA SER A 11 -4.66 26.10 38.65
C SER A 11 -4.68 27.61 38.90
N GLY A 12 -4.90 28.43 37.86
CA GLY A 12 -5.07 29.89 37.97
C GLY A 12 -3.78 30.71 37.83
N GLY A 13 -2.63 30.09 37.59
CA GLY A 13 -1.35 30.77 37.41
C GLY A 13 -0.99 30.99 35.93
N PRO A 14 -0.55 32.19 35.50
CA PRO A 14 0.02 32.39 34.17
C PRO A 14 1.48 31.89 34.13
N VAL A 15 1.83 31.20 33.05
CA VAL A 15 3.21 30.79 32.74
C VAL A 15 3.68 31.54 31.51
N ALA A 16 4.80 32.26 31.62
CA ALA A 16 5.40 32.93 30.48
C ALA A 16 5.93 31.89 29.47
N ALA A 17 5.55 32.04 28.20
CA ALA A 17 6.10 31.23 27.13
C ALA A 17 7.54 31.69 26.82
N PRO A 18 8.51 30.76 26.70
CA PRO A 18 9.86 31.10 26.27
C PRO A 18 9.86 31.79 24.90
N SER A 19 10.79 32.71 24.66
CA SER A 19 10.92 33.42 23.37
C SER A 19 11.28 32.50 22.20
N ASN A 20 11.82 31.31 22.48
CA ASN A 20 12.15 30.29 21.50
C ASN A 20 11.05 29.23 21.30
N LEU A 21 9.89 29.36 21.97
CA LEU A 21 8.79 28.41 21.80
C LEU A 21 8.14 28.56 20.40
N ARG A 22 7.99 27.44 19.71
CA ARG A 22 7.22 27.33 18.45
C ARG A 22 6.16 26.25 18.63
N LEU A 23 4.93 26.57 18.25
CA LEU A 23 3.80 25.64 18.27
C LEU A 23 3.36 25.39 16.83
N ILE A 24 3.22 24.12 16.48
CA ILE A 24 2.72 23.66 15.18
C ILE A 24 1.50 22.80 15.47
N PHE A 25 0.42 23.02 14.71
CA PHE A 25 -0.81 22.26 14.81
C PHE A 25 -1.12 21.64 13.45
N GLU A 26 -1.48 20.37 13.44
CA GLU A 26 -2.02 19.68 12.27
C GLU A 26 -3.53 19.52 12.45
N CYS A 27 -4.30 20.00 11.48
CA CYS A 27 -5.76 19.87 11.47
C CYS A 27 -6.23 19.58 10.04
N VAL A 28 -7.28 18.76 9.90
CA VAL A 28 -7.86 18.39 8.60
C VAL A 28 -8.70 19.55 8.04
N ASP A 29 -9.46 20.20 8.90
CA ASP A 29 -10.18 21.43 8.60
C ASP A 29 -10.22 22.36 9.82
N ALA A 30 -10.49 23.63 9.56
CA ALA A 30 -10.69 24.66 10.57
C ALA A 30 -12.16 25.10 10.66
N ALA A 31 -13.11 24.25 10.25
CA ALA A 31 -14.52 24.63 10.08
C ALA A 31 -15.17 25.06 11.40
N THR A 32 -14.69 24.53 12.53
CA THR A 32 -15.18 24.87 13.88
C THR A 32 -14.38 25.98 14.55
N ALA A 33 -13.32 26.49 13.93
CA ALA A 33 -12.51 27.57 14.48
C ALA A 33 -13.06 28.94 14.07
N SER A 34 -13.03 29.91 14.99
CA SER A 34 -13.42 31.27 14.63
C SER A 34 -12.37 31.89 13.70
N PRO A 35 -12.75 32.72 12.70
CA PRO A 35 -11.78 33.41 11.84
C PRO A 35 -10.75 34.22 12.63
N ALA A 36 -11.13 34.79 13.78
CA ALA A 36 -10.25 35.50 14.68
C ALA A 36 -9.18 34.60 15.34
N THR A 37 -9.50 33.33 15.58
CA THR A 37 -8.55 32.34 16.11
C THR A 37 -7.51 31.97 15.06
N VAL A 38 -7.95 31.69 13.83
CA VAL A 38 -7.07 31.26 12.74
C VAL A 38 -6.18 32.42 12.25
N ALA A 39 -6.70 33.65 12.25
CA ALA A 39 -5.95 34.84 11.83
C ALA A 39 -4.72 35.15 12.70
N ARG A 40 -4.66 34.64 13.93
CA ARG A 40 -3.52 34.81 14.84
C ARG A 40 -2.37 33.82 14.57
N CYS A 41 -2.59 32.85 13.69
CA CYS A 41 -1.61 31.84 13.32
C CYS A 41 -1.21 31.99 11.86
N VAL A 42 0.06 31.71 11.56
CA VAL A 42 0.46 31.48 10.17
C VAL A 42 -0.17 30.15 9.75
N THR A 43 -1.09 30.21 8.80
CA THR A 43 -1.77 29.02 8.26
C THR A 43 -1.08 28.61 6.97
N VAL A 44 -0.58 27.37 6.93
CA VAL A 44 -0.02 26.75 5.73
C VAL A 44 -1.03 25.73 5.22
N TYR A 45 -1.57 25.95 4.03
CA TYR A 45 -2.45 24.99 3.37
C TYR A 45 -1.61 23.94 2.66
N PHE A 46 -1.92 22.67 2.88
CA PHE A 46 -1.21 21.55 2.30
C PHE A 46 -2.19 20.58 1.64
N SER A 47 -1.98 20.29 0.35
CA SER A 47 -2.78 19.33 -0.39
C SER A 47 -2.01 18.03 -0.57
N LEU A 48 -2.48 16.95 0.08
CA LEU A 48 -1.93 15.60 -0.13
C LEU A 48 -2.09 15.12 -1.57
N ALA A 49 -3.12 15.61 -2.28
CA ALA A 49 -3.30 15.29 -3.70
C ALA A 49 -2.19 15.87 -4.58
N GLU A 50 -1.62 17.03 -4.22
CA GLU A 50 -0.52 17.66 -4.95
C GLU A 50 0.84 17.05 -4.62
N LEU A 51 1.02 16.51 -3.42
CA LEU A 51 2.25 15.85 -3.01
C LEU A 51 2.52 14.57 -3.82
N GLY A 52 1.45 13.85 -4.22
CA GLY A 52 1.55 12.56 -4.89
C GLY A 52 2.18 11.48 -3.99
N TYR A 53 2.14 10.21 -4.42
CA TYR A 53 2.58 9.09 -3.58
C TYR A 53 4.09 8.81 -3.67
N ARG A 54 4.84 9.51 -4.54
CA ARG A 54 6.22 9.13 -4.88
C ARG A 54 7.15 9.14 -3.66
N HIS A 55 6.98 10.10 -2.77
CA HIS A 55 7.74 10.19 -1.51
C HIS A 55 7.57 8.94 -0.62
N LEU A 56 6.42 8.25 -0.67
CA LEU A 56 6.20 6.99 0.05
C LEU A 56 7.03 5.87 -0.56
N VAL A 57 7.08 5.80 -1.89
CA VAL A 57 7.84 4.79 -2.64
C VAL A 57 9.33 4.99 -2.39
N ASP A 58 9.81 6.23 -2.45
CA ASP A 58 11.21 6.56 -2.20
C ASP A 58 11.61 6.22 -0.76
N ALA A 59 10.78 6.58 0.23
CA ALA A 59 11.03 6.24 1.64
C ALA A 59 11.00 4.73 1.90
N TRP A 60 10.07 3.99 1.29
CA TRP A 60 10.03 2.53 1.40
C TRP A 60 11.27 1.89 0.77
N HIS A 61 11.68 2.35 -0.40
CA HIS A 61 12.86 1.86 -1.10
C HIS A 61 14.15 2.10 -0.29
N GLU A 62 14.25 3.24 0.39
CA GLU A 62 15.41 3.58 1.22
C GLU A 62 15.43 2.83 2.56
N HIS A 63 14.29 2.69 3.24
CA HIS A 63 14.26 2.26 4.64
C HIS A 63 13.65 0.87 4.89
N SER A 64 12.80 0.39 4.00
CA SER A 64 12.01 -0.85 4.22
C SER A 64 12.41 -1.99 3.29
N CYS A 65 13.01 -1.68 2.13
CA CYS A 65 13.42 -2.70 1.17
C CYS A 65 14.60 -3.55 1.69
N PRO A 66 14.52 -4.90 1.69
CA PRO A 66 15.51 -5.78 2.32
C PRO A 66 16.95 -5.53 1.88
N ALA A 67 17.86 -5.34 2.84
CA ALA A 67 19.28 -5.01 2.59
C ALA A 67 20.04 -6.08 1.79
N THR A 68 19.53 -7.31 1.76
CA THR A 68 20.06 -8.45 1.00
C THR A 68 19.83 -8.36 -0.50
N LEU A 69 18.94 -7.45 -0.94
CA LEU A 69 18.65 -7.23 -2.36
C LEU A 69 19.69 -6.33 -3.02
N GLU A 70 20.15 -6.77 -4.18
CA GLU A 70 21.07 -6.06 -5.04
C GLU A 70 20.39 -4.88 -5.74
N ARG A 71 21.19 -4.00 -6.34
CA ARG A 71 20.68 -2.79 -7.01
C ARG A 71 19.73 -3.12 -8.17
N GLU A 72 20.03 -4.16 -8.94
CA GLU A 72 19.19 -4.58 -10.06
C GLU A 72 17.83 -5.11 -9.58
N GLU A 73 17.83 -5.94 -8.54
CA GLU A 73 16.62 -6.47 -7.90
C GLU A 73 15.74 -5.35 -7.33
N ARG A 74 16.35 -4.35 -6.69
CA ARG A 74 15.64 -3.16 -6.18
C ARG A 74 15.02 -2.33 -7.30
N ASN A 75 15.75 -2.14 -8.41
CA ASN A 75 15.24 -1.43 -9.57
C ASN A 75 14.09 -2.19 -10.24
N GLU A 76 14.13 -3.53 -10.23
CA GLU A 76 13.04 -4.37 -10.75
C GLU A 76 11.73 -4.10 -10.01
N ILE A 77 11.78 -4.08 -8.68
CA ILE A 77 10.63 -3.77 -7.82
C ILE A 77 10.03 -2.41 -8.18
N VAL A 78 10.87 -1.39 -8.32
CA VAL A 78 10.40 -0.03 -8.67
C VAL A 78 9.83 -0.02 -10.10
N GLY A 79 10.45 -0.72 -11.04
CA GLY A 79 10.02 -0.80 -12.43
C GLY A 79 8.64 -1.43 -12.59
N ILE A 80 8.41 -2.59 -11.96
CA ILE A 80 7.10 -3.24 -11.99
C ILE A 80 6.06 -2.43 -11.21
N PHE A 81 6.44 -1.84 -10.07
CA PHE A 81 5.55 -0.97 -9.30
C PHE A 81 5.07 0.22 -10.15
N ASP A 82 5.98 0.97 -10.77
CA ASP A 82 5.66 2.14 -11.59
C ASP A 82 4.86 1.75 -12.84
N TRP A 83 5.00 0.52 -13.32
CA TRP A 83 4.19 -0.02 -14.40
C TRP A 83 2.75 -0.32 -13.97
N ILE A 84 2.54 -1.00 -12.83
CA ILE A 84 1.23 -1.57 -12.50
C ILE A 84 0.41 -0.74 -11.51
N VAL A 85 1.05 -0.16 -10.50
CA VAL A 85 0.34 0.44 -9.35
C VAL A 85 -0.37 1.74 -9.73
N PRO A 86 0.23 2.69 -10.48
CA PRO A 86 -0.43 3.93 -10.85
C PRO A 86 -1.71 3.76 -11.69
N PRO A 87 -1.72 2.96 -12.78
CA PRO A 87 -2.95 2.77 -13.56
C PRO A 87 -4.02 2.01 -12.78
N LEU A 88 -3.64 1.00 -11.97
CA LEU A 88 -4.61 0.28 -11.13
C LEU A 88 -5.21 1.18 -10.05
N THR A 89 -4.41 2.05 -9.43
CA THR A 89 -4.91 2.98 -8.42
C THR A 89 -5.88 3.99 -9.03
N THR A 90 -5.56 4.48 -10.23
CA THR A 90 -6.48 5.33 -11.01
C THR A 90 -7.77 4.59 -11.34
N PHE A 91 -7.69 3.33 -11.75
CA PHE A 91 -8.86 2.53 -12.07
C PHE A 91 -9.75 2.31 -10.85
N VAL A 92 -9.17 1.90 -9.73
CA VAL A 92 -9.88 1.65 -8.46
C VAL A 92 -10.60 2.91 -7.99
N THR A 93 -9.93 4.06 -7.99
CA THR A 93 -10.50 5.31 -7.50
C THR A 93 -11.58 5.90 -8.42
N ARG A 94 -11.51 5.65 -9.73
CA ARG A 94 -12.44 6.23 -10.72
C ARG A 94 -13.58 5.32 -11.14
N HIS A 95 -13.39 4.00 -11.12
CA HIS A 95 -14.31 3.05 -11.75
C HIS A 95 -14.93 2.04 -10.77
N LEU A 96 -14.38 1.89 -9.57
CA LEU A 96 -14.92 0.95 -8.59
C LEU A 96 -15.70 1.65 -7.48
N GLN A 97 -16.72 0.95 -6.96
CA GLN A 97 -17.38 1.32 -5.71
C GLN A 97 -16.57 0.78 -4.53
N LEU A 98 -16.05 1.67 -3.71
CA LEU A 98 -15.16 1.34 -2.60
C LEU A 98 -15.95 1.14 -1.31
N VAL A 99 -15.47 0.23 -0.44
CA VAL A 99 -16.07 -0.02 0.88
C VAL A 99 -16.02 1.21 1.77
N ALA A 100 -14.97 2.02 1.63
CA ALA A 100 -14.77 3.28 2.34
C ALA A 100 -14.11 4.31 1.42
N ALA A 101 -14.25 5.58 1.76
CA ALA A 101 -13.49 6.64 1.10
C ALA A 101 -12.00 6.45 1.41
N VAL A 102 -11.22 6.12 0.39
CA VAL A 102 -9.77 5.91 0.48
C VAL A 102 -9.07 6.84 -0.49
N SER A 103 -7.98 7.45 -0.03
CA SER A 103 -7.13 8.29 -0.87
C SER A 103 -6.17 7.42 -1.69
N GLU A 104 -5.66 7.96 -2.80
CA GLU A 104 -4.58 7.33 -3.57
C GLU A 104 -3.33 7.05 -2.72
N HIS A 105 -2.98 7.95 -1.79
CA HIS A 105 -1.89 7.71 -0.83
C HIS A 105 -2.14 6.49 0.05
N SER A 106 -3.36 6.32 0.56
CA SER A 106 -3.73 5.18 1.41
C SER A 106 -3.62 3.86 0.63
N LEU A 107 -4.05 3.86 -0.63
CA LEU A 107 -3.96 2.70 -1.51
C LEU A 107 -2.50 2.32 -1.78
N VAL A 108 -1.67 3.28 -2.20
CA VAL A 108 -0.24 3.05 -2.45
C VAL A 108 0.48 2.61 -1.19
N ARG A 109 0.19 3.23 -0.05
CA ARG A 109 0.74 2.81 1.25
C ARG A 109 0.39 1.36 1.56
N GLY A 110 -0.85 0.93 1.31
CA GLY A 110 -1.26 -0.46 1.48
C GLY A 110 -0.46 -1.43 0.60
N VAL A 111 -0.17 -1.05 -0.65
CA VAL A 111 0.70 -1.85 -1.53
C VAL A 111 2.10 -1.98 -0.92
N LEU A 112 2.70 -0.87 -0.49
CA LEU A 112 4.06 -0.85 0.09
C LEU A 112 4.15 -1.65 1.41
N GLU A 113 3.11 -1.58 2.25
CA GLU A 113 3.04 -2.36 3.51
C GLU A 113 2.96 -3.86 3.21
N LEU A 114 2.11 -4.29 2.27
CA LEU A 114 2.04 -5.70 1.84
C LEU A 114 3.33 -6.17 1.17
N MET A 115 3.96 -5.33 0.33
CA MET A 115 5.27 -5.63 -0.23
C MET A 115 6.32 -5.85 0.87
N GLY A 116 6.32 -5.01 1.91
CA GLY A 116 7.20 -5.19 3.07
C GLY A 116 7.00 -6.54 3.76
N ILE A 117 5.75 -7.00 3.86
CA ILE A 117 5.42 -8.32 4.40
C ILE A 117 5.93 -9.43 3.47
N PHE A 118 5.61 -9.39 2.17
CA PHE A 118 5.99 -10.46 1.24
C PHE A 118 7.50 -10.55 1.01
N LEU A 119 8.21 -9.43 1.10
CA LEU A 119 9.66 -9.39 0.96
C LEU A 119 10.40 -9.59 2.30
N SER A 120 9.70 -9.63 3.44
CA SER A 120 10.32 -9.83 4.75
C SER A 120 11.17 -11.10 4.85
N PRO A 121 10.79 -12.25 4.26
CA PRO A 121 11.62 -13.45 4.32
C PRO A 121 12.99 -13.28 3.64
N LEU A 122 13.11 -12.37 2.67
CA LEU A 122 14.38 -12.09 1.99
C LEU A 122 15.40 -11.41 2.90
N SER A 123 15.00 -10.91 4.07
CA SER A 123 15.93 -10.38 5.07
C SER A 123 16.84 -11.47 5.64
N ASP A 124 16.41 -12.73 5.60
CA ASP A 124 17.26 -13.88 5.90
C ASP A 124 18.16 -14.21 4.70
N PRO A 125 19.50 -14.15 4.83
CA PRO A 125 20.43 -14.46 3.75
C PRO A 125 20.27 -15.87 3.16
N GLU A 126 19.88 -16.86 3.97
CA GLU A 126 19.68 -18.23 3.47
C GLU A 126 18.46 -18.31 2.55
N MET A 127 17.32 -17.75 2.99
CA MET A 127 16.12 -17.67 2.16
C MET A 127 16.35 -16.85 0.89
N CYS A 128 17.04 -15.71 1.00
CA CYS A 128 17.40 -14.88 -0.14
C CYS A 128 18.25 -15.65 -1.17
N SER A 129 19.24 -16.42 -0.72
CA SER A 129 20.06 -17.26 -1.59
C SER A 129 19.25 -18.37 -2.28
N ARG A 130 18.33 -19.01 -1.55
CA ARG A 130 17.43 -20.04 -2.11
C ARG A 130 16.53 -19.46 -3.21
N ILE A 131 15.85 -18.34 -2.94
CA ILE A 131 14.98 -17.68 -3.93
C ILE A 131 15.82 -17.19 -5.12
N ARG A 132 17.01 -16.65 -4.89
CA ARG A 132 17.91 -16.22 -5.98
C ARG A 132 18.32 -17.38 -6.88
N GLY A 133 18.45 -18.59 -6.33
CA GLY A 133 18.64 -19.82 -7.10
C GLY A 133 17.42 -20.22 -7.95
N ASN A 134 16.22 -19.77 -7.59
CA ASN A 134 14.95 -20.04 -8.26
C ASN A 134 14.34 -18.78 -8.92
N ASP A 135 15.20 -17.94 -9.52
CA ASP A 135 14.86 -16.68 -10.22
C ASP A 135 14.28 -15.58 -9.32
N MET A 136 15.16 -14.78 -8.70
CA MET A 136 14.76 -13.66 -7.82
C MET A 136 13.83 -12.66 -8.52
N LEU A 137 14.13 -12.28 -9.76
CA LEU A 137 13.34 -11.25 -10.46
C LEU A 137 11.90 -11.72 -10.68
N LEU A 138 11.71 -13.02 -10.96
CA LEU A 138 10.39 -13.63 -11.07
C LEU A 138 9.61 -13.57 -9.75
N HIS A 139 10.26 -13.91 -8.63
CA HIS A 139 9.65 -13.82 -7.30
C HIS A 139 9.28 -12.37 -6.96
N LEU A 140 10.17 -11.41 -7.24
CA LEU A 140 9.90 -9.98 -7.01
C LEU A 140 8.72 -9.47 -7.83
N ASP A 141 8.62 -9.84 -9.12
CA ASP A 141 7.45 -9.50 -9.93
C ASP A 141 6.14 -9.98 -9.27
N ALA A 142 6.13 -11.25 -8.84
CA ALA A 142 4.98 -11.87 -8.24
C ALA A 142 4.58 -11.21 -6.91
N CYS A 143 5.57 -10.83 -6.07
CA CYS A 143 5.31 -10.11 -4.83
C CYS A 143 4.63 -8.75 -5.06
N VAL A 144 5.07 -7.97 -6.06
CA VAL A 144 4.45 -6.66 -6.34
C VAL A 144 3.04 -6.83 -6.90
N ILE A 145 2.83 -7.82 -7.78
CA ILE A 145 1.50 -8.16 -8.31
C ILE A 145 0.57 -8.61 -7.18
N LEU A 146 1.03 -9.51 -6.30
CA LEU A 146 0.24 -10.03 -5.18
C LEU A 146 -0.12 -8.94 -4.18
N ALA A 147 0.83 -8.05 -3.84
CA ALA A 147 0.58 -6.89 -3.01
C ALA A 147 -0.45 -5.94 -3.64
N SER A 148 -0.36 -5.73 -4.95
CA SER A 148 -1.32 -4.90 -5.70
C SER A 148 -2.72 -5.50 -5.70
N ILE A 149 -2.87 -6.83 -5.85
CA ILE A 149 -4.16 -7.51 -5.79
C ILE A 149 -4.84 -7.27 -4.44
N TRP A 150 -4.12 -7.50 -3.34
CA TRP A 150 -4.69 -7.43 -2.00
C TRP A 150 -4.84 -6.01 -1.45
N ALA A 151 -3.99 -5.07 -1.85
CA ALA A 151 -4.16 -3.67 -1.43
C ALA A 151 -5.21 -2.92 -2.27
N LEU A 152 -5.22 -3.12 -3.59
CA LEU A 152 -6.05 -2.33 -4.52
C LEU A 152 -7.35 -3.04 -4.88
N GLY A 153 -7.33 -4.37 -5.01
CA GLY A 153 -8.52 -5.15 -5.34
C GLY A 153 -9.44 -5.38 -4.14
N ALA A 154 -8.90 -5.50 -2.93
CA ALA A 154 -9.69 -5.82 -1.73
C ALA A 154 -10.63 -4.68 -1.29
N VAL A 155 -10.32 -3.43 -1.64
CA VAL A 155 -11.17 -2.28 -1.31
C VAL A 155 -12.47 -2.22 -2.12
N ALA A 156 -12.60 -3.04 -3.17
CA ALA A 156 -13.83 -3.14 -3.95
C ALA A 156 -14.96 -3.76 -3.11
N SER A 157 -16.06 -3.02 -2.99
CA SER A 157 -17.22 -3.39 -2.15
C SER A 157 -18.09 -4.49 -2.75
N THR A 158 -18.07 -4.65 -4.08
CA THR A 158 -18.94 -5.57 -4.80
C THR A 158 -18.14 -6.66 -5.51
N GLU A 159 -18.75 -7.82 -5.66
CA GLU A 159 -18.21 -8.93 -6.45
C GLU A 159 -17.96 -8.51 -7.91
N ALA A 160 -18.87 -7.74 -8.49
CA ALA A 160 -18.71 -7.16 -9.83
C ALA A 160 -17.48 -6.24 -9.93
N GLY A 161 -17.22 -5.44 -8.89
CA GLY A 161 -16.02 -4.59 -8.82
C GLY A 161 -14.73 -5.40 -8.75
N ARG A 162 -14.70 -6.48 -7.96
CA ARG A 162 -13.56 -7.41 -7.91
C ARG A 162 -13.30 -8.09 -9.25
N LYS A 163 -14.36 -8.51 -9.94
CA LYS A 163 -14.27 -9.08 -11.29
C LYS A 163 -13.77 -8.06 -12.33
N ALA A 164 -14.19 -6.80 -12.21
CA ALA A 164 -13.70 -5.72 -13.06
C ALA A 164 -12.21 -5.45 -12.81
N PHE A 165 -11.78 -5.46 -11.54
CA PHE A 165 -10.37 -5.34 -11.17
C PHE A 165 -9.52 -6.50 -11.72
N ASP A 166 -9.97 -7.75 -11.58
CA ASP A 166 -9.28 -8.92 -12.16
C ASP A 166 -9.06 -8.75 -13.67
N LYS A 167 -10.11 -8.33 -14.39
CA LYS A 167 -10.01 -8.07 -15.84
C LYS A 167 -9.03 -6.95 -16.15
N GLU A 168 -9.07 -5.85 -15.40
CA GLU A 168 -8.20 -4.70 -15.61
C GLU A 168 -6.73 -5.05 -15.37
N LEU A 169 -6.43 -5.73 -14.25
CA LEU A 169 -5.10 -6.22 -13.91
C LEU A 169 -4.56 -7.11 -15.03
N ARG A 170 -5.34 -8.09 -15.50
CA ARG A 170 -4.92 -8.99 -16.59
C ARG A 170 -4.68 -8.22 -17.89
N SER A 171 -5.58 -7.30 -18.23
CA SER A 171 -5.45 -6.44 -19.42
C SER A 171 -4.17 -5.60 -19.38
N LEU A 172 -3.81 -5.10 -18.19
CA LEU A 172 -2.59 -4.34 -17.96
C LEU A 172 -1.33 -5.20 -18.12
N LEU A 173 -1.31 -6.40 -17.50
CA LEU A 173 -0.20 -7.33 -17.61
C LEU A 173 0.00 -7.88 -19.03
N GLU A 174 -1.08 -8.00 -19.80
CA GLU A 174 -1.06 -8.41 -21.22
C GLU A 174 -0.80 -7.25 -22.19
N GLY A 175 -0.70 -6.00 -21.72
CA GLY A 175 -0.41 -4.85 -22.58
C GLY A 175 -1.58 -4.33 -23.41
N LYS A 176 -2.82 -4.70 -23.08
CA LYS A 176 -4.02 -4.35 -23.85
C LYS A 176 -4.60 -2.96 -23.52
N GLN A 177 -3.87 -2.15 -22.75
CA GLN A 177 -4.25 -0.77 -22.38
C GLN A 177 -4.05 0.21 -23.55
N GLU A 178 -4.83 1.30 -23.59
CA GLU A 178 -4.71 2.35 -24.61
C GLU A 178 -3.33 3.05 -24.60
N SER A 179 -2.62 3.04 -23.47
CA SER A 179 -1.25 3.56 -23.35
C SER A 179 -0.18 2.60 -23.90
N GLY A 180 -0.54 1.35 -24.24
CA GLY A 180 0.22 0.40 -25.06
C GLY A 180 1.61 -0.05 -24.55
N LYS A 181 2.12 0.48 -23.44
CA LYS A 181 3.50 0.20 -23.00
C LYS A 181 3.53 -0.90 -21.95
N VAL A 182 3.69 -2.14 -22.41
CA VAL A 182 4.17 -3.24 -21.56
C VAL A 182 5.60 -2.90 -21.14
N TRP A 183 5.86 -2.85 -19.84
CA TRP A 183 7.21 -2.62 -19.34
C TRP A 183 8.10 -3.86 -19.55
N LYS A 184 7.54 -5.06 -19.32
CA LYS A 184 8.24 -6.34 -19.38
C LYS A 184 7.26 -7.48 -19.71
N GLU A 185 7.74 -8.49 -20.43
CA GLU A 185 7.04 -9.77 -20.56
C GLU A 185 7.24 -10.61 -19.29
N LEU A 186 6.15 -10.95 -18.60
CA LEU A 186 6.21 -11.74 -17.37
C LEU A 186 6.55 -13.19 -17.67
N LYS A 187 7.62 -13.70 -17.08
CA LYS A 187 8.02 -15.12 -17.19
C LYS A 187 6.97 -16.08 -16.62
N SER A 188 6.26 -15.67 -15.57
CA SER A 188 5.19 -16.46 -14.93
C SER A 188 3.89 -15.64 -14.89
N PRO A 189 3.06 -15.73 -15.96
CA PRO A 189 1.80 -15.00 -16.01
C PRO A 189 0.80 -15.55 -14.99
N LEU A 190 -0.02 -14.65 -14.44
CA LEU A 190 -1.12 -14.99 -13.53
C LEU A 190 -2.06 -16.02 -14.19
N PRO A 191 -2.34 -17.16 -13.56
CA PRO A 191 -3.20 -18.18 -14.16
C PRO A 191 -4.63 -17.64 -14.38
N THR A 192 -5.30 -18.12 -15.43
CA THR A 192 -6.57 -17.55 -15.93
C THR A 192 -7.82 -18.35 -15.56
N LYS A 193 -7.67 -19.48 -14.85
CA LYS A 193 -8.80 -20.38 -14.54
C LYS A 193 -9.77 -19.78 -13.52
N LEU A 194 -9.24 -19.06 -12.54
CA LEU A 194 -9.96 -18.43 -11.44
C LEU A 194 -9.64 -16.93 -11.39
N TRP A 195 -10.18 -16.21 -10.40
CA TRP A 195 -9.86 -14.78 -10.25
C TRP A 195 -8.47 -14.61 -9.65
N CYS A 196 -7.87 -13.45 -9.86
CA CYS A 196 -6.56 -13.12 -9.31
C CYS A 196 -6.49 -13.32 -7.78
N PHE A 197 -7.61 -13.15 -7.07
CA PHE A 197 -7.73 -13.36 -5.63
C PHE A 197 -7.61 -14.83 -5.17
N ASP A 198 -7.83 -15.78 -6.08
CA ASP A 198 -7.76 -17.22 -5.78
C ASP A 198 -6.34 -17.78 -5.88
N TYR A 199 -5.38 -16.94 -6.29
CA TYR A 199 -3.99 -17.32 -6.48
C TYR A 199 -3.09 -16.69 -5.43
N ALA A 200 -2.06 -17.43 -5.02
CA ALA A 200 -0.92 -16.89 -4.30
C ALA A 200 0.39 -17.36 -4.93
N TRP A 201 1.46 -16.71 -4.51
CA TRP A 201 2.81 -17.04 -4.92
C TRP A 201 3.43 -18.03 -3.95
N ASP A 202 3.96 -19.13 -4.49
CA ASP A 202 4.74 -20.10 -3.74
C ASP A 202 6.22 -19.73 -3.82
N ASP A 203 6.78 -19.32 -2.69
CA ASP A 203 8.18 -18.89 -2.58
C ASP A 203 9.18 -20.05 -2.76
N GLU A 204 8.76 -21.29 -2.48
CA GLU A 204 9.63 -22.46 -2.61
C GLU A 204 9.69 -22.91 -4.07
N ASP A 205 8.53 -23.06 -4.70
CA ASP A 205 8.43 -23.56 -6.08
C ASP A 205 8.56 -22.47 -7.14
N GLY A 206 8.46 -21.19 -6.77
CA GLY A 206 8.55 -20.06 -7.71
C GLY A 206 7.40 -20.05 -8.73
N LYS A 207 6.18 -20.36 -8.28
CA LYS A 207 5.00 -20.47 -9.16
C LYS A 207 3.73 -19.97 -8.49
N TRP A 208 2.76 -19.61 -9.33
CA TRP A 208 1.41 -19.35 -8.89
C TRP A 208 0.68 -20.65 -8.53
N CYS A 209 0.12 -20.72 -7.33
CA CYS A 209 -0.69 -21.83 -6.85
C CYS A 209 -2.06 -21.33 -6.39
N ASN A 210 -3.03 -22.24 -6.18
CA ASN A 210 -4.30 -21.83 -5.58
C ASN A 210 -4.05 -21.48 -4.11
N TRP A 211 -4.62 -20.38 -3.64
CA TRP A 211 -4.49 -19.93 -2.26
C TRP A 211 -4.85 -21.03 -1.24
N LEU A 212 -5.86 -21.85 -1.54
CA LEU A 212 -6.31 -22.93 -0.67
C LEU A 212 -5.36 -24.13 -0.64
N ASP A 213 -4.49 -24.29 -1.64
CA ASP A 213 -3.54 -25.41 -1.71
C ASP A 213 -2.31 -25.17 -0.82
N ILE A 214 -2.04 -23.91 -0.43
CA ILE A 214 -0.93 -23.53 0.46
C ILE A 214 -1.13 -24.10 1.87
N PHE A 215 -2.39 -24.29 2.28
CA PHE A 215 -2.73 -24.82 3.60
C PHE A 215 -3.27 -26.26 3.45
N PRO A 216 -2.43 -27.28 3.64
CA PRO A 216 -2.84 -28.68 3.44
C PRO A 216 -3.93 -29.13 4.43
N ASP A 217 -4.01 -28.50 5.60
CA ASP A 217 -5.03 -28.78 6.59
C ASP A 217 -6.25 -27.88 6.39
N LYS A 218 -7.37 -28.47 5.93
CA LYS A 218 -8.67 -27.80 5.95
C LYS A 218 -8.98 -27.41 7.39
N GLN A 219 -9.03 -26.10 7.66
CA GLN A 219 -9.47 -25.59 8.97
C GLN A 219 -10.86 -26.17 9.30
N LYS A 220 -10.90 -26.98 10.34
CA LYS A 220 -12.15 -27.55 10.86
C LYS A 220 -12.77 -26.55 11.81
N PHE A 221 -13.78 -25.84 11.34
CA PHE A 221 -14.57 -24.95 12.19
C PHE A 221 -15.69 -25.73 12.85
N ASP A 222 -15.74 -25.68 14.18
CA ASP A 222 -16.90 -26.14 14.92
C ASP A 222 -18.04 -25.13 14.74
N ARG A 223 -19.11 -25.57 14.06
CA ARG A 223 -20.29 -24.73 13.79
C ARG A 223 -21.09 -24.37 15.05
N SER A 224 -20.82 -25.03 16.17
CA SER A 224 -21.44 -24.71 17.46
C SER A 224 -20.78 -23.53 18.17
N VAL A 225 -19.57 -23.14 17.75
CA VAL A 225 -18.84 -22.01 18.34
C VAL A 225 -19.24 -20.72 17.61
N PRO A 226 -19.71 -19.69 18.32
CA PRO A 226 -19.99 -18.39 17.73
C PRO A 226 -18.77 -17.83 17.01
N ILE A 227 -18.97 -17.15 15.87
CA ILE A 227 -17.89 -16.52 15.09
C ILE A 227 -17.00 -15.62 15.95
N THR A 228 -17.56 -14.94 16.93
CA THR A 228 -16.83 -14.06 17.86
C THR A 228 -15.85 -14.79 18.78
N GLN A 229 -15.90 -16.12 18.84
CA GLN A 229 -15.03 -16.97 19.67
C GLN A 229 -14.07 -17.82 18.83
N LEU A 230 -14.07 -17.66 17.50
CA LEU A 230 -13.21 -18.38 16.56
C LEU A 230 -11.91 -17.62 16.23
N VAL A 231 -11.61 -16.52 16.92
CA VAL A 231 -10.42 -15.65 16.72
C VAL A 231 -9.37 -15.93 17.78
#